data_AF-A0A7D7VMF4-F1
#
_entry.id   AF-A0A7D7VMF4-F1
#
_cell.length_a   1.000
_cell.length_b   1.000
_cell.length_c   1.000
_cell.angle_alpha   90.00
_cell.angle_beta   90.00
_cell.angle_gamma   90.00
#
_symmetry.space_group_name_H-M   'P 1'
#
loop_
_entity.id
_entity.type
_entity.pdbx_description
1 polymer ?
#
loop_
_entity_poly.entity_id
_entity_poly.type
_entity_poly.pdbx_seq_one_letter_code
_entity_poly.pdbx_strand_id
1 'polypeptide(L)'
;MAESVPLEDLKTGKQSKQCRYFKMKVLDTHKKEEVNTLIDSNFDDTCIVFSDKSTSYVDIGDYVEVHITEKSNKETTITTLKSVHIAISNAKRTLLGIYHKIKGKYLQNYLDEFCYKLNRRYFAERLFDRLVVAVTHQYWYKSG
;
A
#
# COMPACT_ATOMS: atom_id res chain seq x y z
N MET A 1 1.80 0.84 -2.42
CA MET A 1 1.33 2.05 -1.73
C MET A 1 1.14 1.73 -0.25
N ALA A 2 1.56 2.63 0.64
CA ALA A 2 1.40 2.47 2.08
C ALA A 2 0.80 3.76 2.65
N GLU A 3 -0.36 3.65 3.27
CA GLU A 3 -1.03 4.76 3.94
C GLU A 3 -0.43 4.97 5.33
N SER A 4 -0.19 6.22 5.69
CA SER A 4 0.32 6.59 7.01
C SER A 4 -0.28 7.87 7.52
N VAL A 5 -0.46 7.93 8.84
CA VAL A 5 -0.89 9.13 9.56
C VAL A 5 0.31 9.72 10.29
N PRO A 6 0.62 11.02 10.13
CA PRO A 6 1.64 11.68 10.93
C PRO A 6 1.19 11.74 12.40
N LEU A 7 2.12 11.48 13.31
CA LEU A 7 1.92 11.52 14.75
C LEU A 7 2.95 12.44 15.38
N GLU A 8 2.55 13.16 16.40
CA GLU A 8 3.42 14.01 17.21
C GLU A 8 3.23 13.68 18.69
N ASP A 9 4.33 13.47 19.39
CA ASP A 9 4.32 13.34 20.85
C ASP A 9 4.28 14.74 21.48
N LEU A 10 3.16 15.06 22.15
CA LEU A 10 2.92 16.36 22.79
C LEU A 10 3.94 16.73 23.87
N LYS A 11 4.63 15.76 24.47
CA LYS A 11 5.63 16.02 25.52
C LYS A 11 7.03 16.21 24.96
N THR A 12 7.40 15.44 23.95
CA THR A 12 8.76 15.42 23.40
C THR A 12 8.90 16.19 22.08
N GLY A 13 7.79 16.57 21.45
CA GLY A 13 7.75 17.16 20.11
C GLY A 13 8.18 16.20 19.00
N LYS A 14 8.36 14.91 19.32
CA LYS A 14 8.92 13.94 18.38
C LYS A 14 7.86 13.54 17.35
N GLN A 15 8.15 13.82 16.08
CA GLN A 15 7.31 13.40 14.97
C GLN A 15 7.61 11.95 14.56
N SER A 16 6.55 11.22 14.24
CA SER A 16 6.62 9.86 13.70
C SER A 16 5.47 9.63 12.71
N LYS A 17 5.48 8.50 12.01
CA LYS A 17 4.40 8.12 11.09
C LYS A 17 3.87 6.75 11.46
N GLN A 18 2.56 6.64 11.67
CA GLN A 18 1.90 5.35 11.88
C GLN A 18 1.37 4.84 10.55
N CYS A 19 1.93 3.73 10.06
CA CYS A 19 1.44 3.07 8.86
C CYS A 19 0.24 2.17 9.18
N ARG A 20 -0.87 2.36 8.47
CA ARG A 20 -2.10 1.57 8.64
C ARG A 20 -2.22 0.51 7.57
N TYR A 21 -2.57 0.94 6.37
CA TYR A 21 -3.00 0.09 5.28
C TYR A 21 -2.01 0.08 4.11
N PHE A 22 -1.96 -1.05 3.43
CA PHE A 22 -1.15 -1.28 2.25
C PHE A 22 -2.06 -1.68 1.09
N LYS A 23 -1.73 -1.15 -0.08
CA LYS A 23 -2.34 -1.55 -1.36
C LYS A 23 -1.23 -1.79 -2.37
N MET A 24 -1.29 -2.92 -3.06
CA MET A 24 -0.37 -3.29 -4.12
C MET A 24 -1.18 -3.60 -5.37
N LYS A 25 -0.76 -3.05 -6.50
CA LYS A 25 -1.38 -3.26 -7.81
C LYS A 25 -0.30 -3.71 -8.79
N VAL A 26 -0.59 -4.76 -9.54
CA VAL A 26 0.22 -5.18 -10.68
C VAL A 26 0.03 -4.17 -11.79
N LEU A 27 1.14 -3.69 -12.31
CA LEU A 27 1.20 -2.87 -13.51
C LEU A 27 1.85 -3.70 -14.62
N ASP A 28 1.35 -3.56 -15.84
CA ASP A 28 1.90 -4.22 -17.02
C ASP A 28 3.20 -3.54 -17.46
N THR A 29 3.30 -2.24 -17.23
CA THR A 29 4.49 -1.42 -17.51
C THR A 29 4.84 -0.52 -16.32
N HIS A 30 6.08 -0.03 -16.31
CA HIS A 30 6.54 0.96 -15.32
C HIS A 30 6.46 2.39 -15.88
N LYS A 31 5.72 2.60 -16.97
CA LYS A 31 5.64 3.90 -17.64
C LYS A 31 4.75 4.85 -16.84
N LYS A 32 5.03 6.15 -17.00
CA LYS A 32 4.32 7.21 -16.27
C LYS A 32 2.82 7.22 -16.55
N GLU A 33 2.39 6.91 -17.77
CA GLU A 33 0.97 6.96 -18.17
C GLU A 33 0.14 5.96 -17.35
N GLU A 34 0.67 4.76 -17.13
CA GLU A 34 0.00 3.73 -16.35
C GLU A 34 0.00 4.06 -14.85
N VAL A 35 1.11 4.65 -14.35
CA VAL A 35 1.19 5.11 -12.96
C VAL A 35 0.20 6.26 -12.71
N ASN A 36 0.08 7.21 -13.63
CA ASN A 36 -0.85 8.34 -13.51
C ASN A 36 -2.30 7.82 -13.48
N THR A 37 -2.64 6.87 -14.36
CA THR A 37 -3.96 6.23 -14.38
C THR A 37 -4.24 5.49 -13.06
N LEU A 38 -3.23 4.81 -12.50
CA LEU A 38 -3.35 4.18 -11.19
C LEU A 38 -3.64 5.22 -10.11
N ILE A 39 -2.96 6.37 -10.14
CA ILE A 39 -3.10 7.39 -9.10
C ILE A 39 -4.48 8.02 -9.17
N ASP A 40 -4.87 8.51 -10.33
CA ASP A 40 -6.19 9.11 -10.60
C ASP A 40 -7.35 8.21 -10.16
N SER A 41 -7.23 6.89 -10.39
CA SER A 41 -8.30 5.94 -10.04
C SER A 41 -8.30 5.45 -8.59
N ASN A 42 -7.25 5.72 -7.80
CA ASN A 42 -7.08 5.11 -6.46
C ASN A 42 -6.78 6.09 -5.33
N PHE A 43 -6.41 7.32 -5.65
CA PHE A 43 -6.12 8.37 -4.68
C PHE A 43 -7.19 9.45 -4.73
N ASP A 44 -7.35 10.10 -3.59
CA ASP A 44 -8.14 11.33 -3.48
C ASP A 44 -7.26 12.51 -3.92
N ASP A 45 -7.84 13.52 -4.56
CA ASP A 45 -7.10 14.68 -5.04
C ASP A 45 -6.51 15.50 -3.87
N THR A 46 -7.07 15.39 -2.66
CA THR A 46 -6.53 16.04 -1.45
C THR A 46 -5.41 15.23 -0.77
N CYS A 47 -4.88 14.18 -1.39
CA CYS A 47 -3.87 13.35 -0.74
C CYS A 47 -2.45 13.92 -0.84
N ILE A 48 -1.61 13.58 0.13
CA ILE A 48 -0.18 13.91 0.13
C ILE A 48 0.62 12.64 -0.19
N VAL A 49 1.37 12.66 -1.29
CA VAL A 49 2.14 11.51 -1.77
C VAL A 49 3.63 11.74 -1.53
N PHE A 50 4.26 10.76 -0.89
CA PHE A 50 5.72 10.67 -0.79
C PHE A 50 6.22 9.55 -1.71
N SER A 51 7.10 9.87 -2.65
CA SER A 51 7.67 8.88 -3.59
C SER A 51 9.18 8.99 -3.69
N ASP A 52 9.80 8.00 -4.35
CA ASP A 52 11.16 8.17 -4.82
C ASP A 52 11.23 9.14 -6.02
N LYS A 53 12.45 9.47 -6.45
CA LYS A 53 12.73 10.39 -7.57
C LYS A 53 12.75 9.69 -8.95
N SER A 54 11.98 8.63 -9.15
CA SER A 54 11.85 7.96 -10.45
C SER A 54 11.22 8.89 -11.49
N THR A 55 11.66 8.76 -12.75
CA THR A 55 11.09 9.49 -13.90
C THR A 55 9.64 9.12 -14.17
N SER A 56 9.20 7.93 -13.74
CA SER A 56 7.81 7.49 -13.85
C SER A 56 6.86 8.21 -12.89
N TYR A 57 7.38 8.96 -11.91
CA TYR A 57 6.60 9.62 -10.85
C TYR A 57 6.57 11.14 -11.01
N VAL A 58 7.09 11.69 -12.12
CA VAL A 58 7.23 13.14 -12.30
C VAL A 58 5.87 13.85 -12.37
N ASP A 59 4.87 13.19 -12.96
CA ASP A 59 3.55 13.78 -13.23
C ASP A 59 2.55 13.58 -12.06
N ILE A 60 2.97 12.98 -10.94
CA ILE A 60 2.07 12.67 -9.81
C ILE A 60 1.46 13.93 -9.21
N GLY A 61 2.23 15.02 -9.16
CA GLY A 61 1.79 16.31 -8.61
C GLY A 61 0.57 16.92 -9.31
N ASP A 62 0.24 16.46 -10.53
CA ASP A 62 -0.94 16.93 -11.26
C ASP A 62 -2.25 16.28 -10.76
N TYR A 63 -2.16 15.22 -9.95
CA TYR A 63 -3.32 14.41 -9.50
C TYR A 63 -3.54 14.47 -7.98
N VAL A 64 -2.64 15.11 -7.23
CA VAL A 64 -2.63 15.10 -5.76
C VAL A 64 -2.25 16.46 -5.21
N GLU A 65 -2.75 16.82 -4.03
CA GLU A 65 -2.52 18.13 -3.42
C GLU A 65 -1.04 18.45 -3.25
N VAL A 66 -0.26 17.47 -2.77
CA VAL A 66 1.18 17.65 -2.56
C VAL A 66 1.92 16.37 -2.93
N HIS A 67 2.90 16.51 -3.83
CA HIS A 67 3.83 15.45 -4.19
C HIS A 67 5.25 15.76 -3.71
N ILE A 68 5.74 14.96 -2.76
CA ILE A 68 7.09 15.08 -2.18
C ILE A 68 7.96 13.95 -2.71
N THR A 69 8.99 14.30 -3.47
CA THR A 69 9.95 13.33 -4.01
C THR A 69 11.24 13.33 -3.19
N GLU A 70 11.72 12.14 -2.84
CA GLU A 70 13.04 11.96 -2.23
C GLU A 70 13.91 11.00 -3.05
N LYS A 71 15.21 11.26 -3.13
CA LYS A 71 16.12 10.29 -3.74
C LYS A 71 16.22 9.07 -2.84
N SER A 72 15.88 7.89 -3.37
CA SER A 72 16.04 6.63 -2.63
C SER A 72 17.53 6.41 -2.30
N ASN A 73 17.85 6.43 -1.00
CA ASN A 73 19.18 6.21 -0.45
C ASN A 73 19.04 5.48 0.89
N LYS A 74 20.16 5.17 1.56
CA LYS A 74 20.14 4.43 2.83
C LYS A 74 19.32 5.13 3.93
N GLU A 75 19.33 6.46 3.95
CA GLU A 75 18.63 7.27 4.95
C GLU A 75 17.12 7.35 4.63
N THR A 76 16.74 7.74 3.42
CA THR A 76 15.34 7.88 3.00
C THR A 76 14.61 6.54 3.00
N THR A 77 15.33 5.44 2.77
CA THR A 77 14.81 4.06 2.90
C THR A 77 14.44 3.70 4.34
N ILE A 78 15.10 4.28 5.35
CA ILE A 78 14.80 4.01 6.76
C ILE A 78 13.92 5.09 7.41
N THR A 79 13.72 6.23 6.75
CA THR A 79 12.86 7.33 7.20
C THR A 79 11.56 7.37 6.39
N THR A 80 11.55 8.11 5.27
CA THR A 80 10.34 8.45 4.50
C THR A 80 9.72 7.25 3.80
N LEU A 81 10.54 6.40 3.17
CA LEU A 81 10.08 5.27 2.37
C LEU A 81 10.09 3.93 3.15
N LYS A 82 10.31 3.98 4.46
CA LYS A 82 10.49 2.79 5.31
C LYS A 82 9.40 1.75 5.16
N SER A 83 8.14 2.14 5.30
CA SER A 83 7.01 1.20 5.33
C SER A 83 6.85 0.48 3.99
N VAL A 84 7.03 1.18 2.86
CA VAL A 84 6.94 0.56 1.52
C VAL A 84 8.09 -0.40 1.28
N HIS A 85 9.33 -0.06 1.67
CA HIS A 85 10.48 -0.97 1.52
C HIS A 85 10.35 -2.23 2.39
N ILE A 86 9.86 -2.11 3.62
CA ILE A 86 9.57 -3.25 4.50
C ILE A 86 8.48 -4.12 3.87
N ALA A 87 7.38 -3.53 3.41
CA ALA A 87 6.28 -4.28 2.80
C ALA A 87 6.72 -5.03 1.53
N ILE A 88 7.52 -4.40 0.66
CA ILE A 88 8.09 -5.05 -0.54
C ILE A 88 9.00 -6.21 -0.15
N SER A 89 9.85 -6.04 0.86
CA SER A 89 10.76 -7.08 1.35
C SER A 89 9.99 -8.28 1.91
N ASN A 90 8.94 -8.01 2.68
CA ASN A 90 8.06 -9.04 3.23
C ASN A 90 7.27 -9.75 2.13
N ALA A 91 6.71 -9.01 1.16
CA ALA A 91 5.99 -9.60 0.02
C ALA A 91 6.89 -10.56 -0.76
N LYS A 92 8.13 -10.15 -1.08
CA LYS A 92 9.11 -11.02 -1.75
C LYS A 92 9.37 -12.30 -0.96
N ARG A 93 9.58 -12.20 0.35
CA ARG A 93 9.83 -13.35 1.23
C ARG A 93 8.61 -14.28 1.31
N THR A 94 7.40 -13.72 1.45
CA THR A 94 6.15 -14.48 1.45
C THR A 94 5.96 -15.22 0.13
N LEU A 95 6.18 -14.54 -1.00
CA LEU A 95 6.06 -15.11 -2.32
C LEU A 95 7.01 -16.31 -2.53
N LEU A 96 8.27 -16.17 -2.10
CA LEU A 96 9.28 -17.22 -2.21
C LEU A 96 9.07 -18.38 -1.22
N GLY A 97 8.54 -18.10 -0.02
CA GLY A 97 8.45 -19.08 1.06
C GLY A 97 7.16 -19.91 1.06
N ILE A 98 6.03 -19.34 0.62
CA ILE A 98 4.73 -20.00 0.70
C ILE A 98 4.40 -20.76 -0.58
N TYR A 99 4.71 -20.18 -1.75
CA TYR A 99 4.24 -20.73 -3.02
C TYR A 99 5.34 -21.54 -3.69
N HIS A 100 5.06 -22.82 -3.95
CA HIS A 100 5.95 -23.69 -4.71
C HIS A 100 6.22 -23.18 -6.14
N LYS A 101 5.23 -22.49 -6.75
CA LYS A 101 5.38 -21.87 -8.07
C LYS A 101 4.50 -20.63 -8.19
N ILE A 102 5.10 -19.53 -8.63
CA ILE A 102 4.42 -18.28 -8.94
C ILE A 102 4.12 -18.25 -10.44
N LYS A 103 2.88 -17.92 -10.81
CA LYS A 103 2.49 -17.69 -12.21
C LYS A 103 2.06 -16.23 -12.38
N GLY A 104 2.57 -15.56 -13.41
CA GLY A 104 2.29 -14.14 -13.66
C GLY A 104 0.79 -13.80 -13.73
N LYS A 105 -0.03 -14.69 -14.31
CA LYS A 105 -1.49 -14.51 -14.40
C LYS A 105 -2.23 -14.43 -13.05
N TYR A 106 -1.59 -14.79 -11.94
CA TYR A 106 -2.15 -14.72 -10.59
C TYR A 106 -1.43 -13.70 -9.70
N LEU A 107 -0.55 -12.85 -10.29
CA LEU A 107 0.29 -11.96 -9.51
C LEU A 107 -0.54 -11.00 -8.64
N GLN A 108 -1.65 -10.48 -9.18
CA GLN A 108 -2.54 -9.62 -8.41
C GLN A 108 -3.16 -10.39 -7.23
N ASN A 109 -3.63 -11.62 -7.43
CA ASN A 109 -4.19 -12.44 -6.35
C ASN A 109 -3.18 -12.70 -5.22
N TYR A 110 -1.91 -12.96 -5.55
CA TYR A 110 -0.88 -13.14 -4.51
C TYR A 110 -0.62 -11.85 -3.72
N LEU A 111 -0.60 -10.70 -4.40
CA LEU A 111 -0.42 -9.39 -3.75
C LEU A 111 -1.65 -9.00 -2.92
N ASP A 112 -2.86 -9.33 -3.39
CA ASP A 112 -4.11 -9.10 -2.67
C ASP A 112 -4.16 -9.94 -1.39
N GLU A 113 -3.80 -11.22 -1.46
CA GLU A 113 -3.71 -12.09 -0.28
C GLU A 113 -2.68 -11.56 0.72
N PHE A 114 -1.50 -11.14 0.24
CA PHE A 114 -0.47 -10.54 1.09
C PHE A 114 -0.98 -9.27 1.77
N CYS A 115 -1.57 -8.33 1.02
CA CYS A 115 -2.10 -7.09 1.57
C CYS A 115 -3.28 -7.35 2.52
N TYR A 116 -4.14 -8.33 2.21
CA TYR A 116 -5.26 -8.72 3.06
C TYR A 116 -4.78 -9.14 4.46
N LYS A 117 -3.78 -10.02 4.52
CA LYS A 117 -3.16 -10.48 5.77
C LYS A 117 -2.44 -9.34 6.48
N LEU A 118 -1.63 -8.57 5.75
CA LEU A 118 -0.86 -7.45 6.31
C LEU A 118 -1.77 -6.37 6.92
N ASN A 119 -2.88 -6.03 6.26
CA ASN A 119 -3.84 -5.02 6.74
C ASN A 119 -4.66 -5.48 7.95
N ARG A 120 -4.65 -6.77 8.26
CA ARG A 120 -5.36 -7.37 9.41
C ARG A 120 -4.40 -7.84 10.51
N ARG A 121 -3.11 -7.50 10.42
CA ARG A 121 -2.06 -7.92 11.37
C ARG A 121 -2.34 -7.58 12.84
N TYR A 122 -3.15 -6.55 13.10
CA TYR A 122 -3.52 -6.13 14.46
C TYR A 122 -4.89 -6.65 14.91
N PHE A 123 -5.54 -7.54 14.15
CA PHE A 123 -6.87 -8.03 14.51
C PHE A 123 -6.81 -9.13 15.59
N ALA A 124 -5.67 -9.79 15.78
CA ALA A 124 -5.47 -10.82 16.81
C ALA A 124 -6.63 -11.85 16.83
N GLU A 125 -7.19 -12.15 18.00
CA GLU A 125 -8.34 -13.07 18.14
C GLU A 125 -9.60 -12.62 17.40
N ARG A 126 -9.76 -11.34 17.08
CA ARG A 126 -10.94 -10.79 16.41
C ARG A 126 -11.03 -11.17 14.93
N LEU A 127 -10.04 -11.89 14.39
CA LEU A 127 -10.05 -12.29 12.98
C LEU A 127 -11.23 -13.21 12.66
N PHE A 128 -11.55 -14.13 13.57
CA PHE A 128 -12.71 -15.01 13.42
C PHE A 128 -14.02 -14.22 13.43
N ASP A 129 -14.22 -13.35 14.43
CA ASP A 129 -15.42 -12.51 14.51
C ASP A 129 -15.59 -11.62 13.28
N ARG A 130 -14.50 -11.04 12.78
CA ARG A 130 -14.49 -10.23 11.55
C ARG A 130 -14.88 -11.05 10.32
N LEU A 131 -14.44 -12.30 10.25
CA LEU A 131 -14.84 -13.22 9.19
C LEU A 131 -16.32 -13.55 9.30
N VAL A 132 -16.82 -13.88 10.50
CA VAL A 132 -18.24 -14.14 10.76
C VAL A 132 -19.09 -12.96 10.31
N VAL A 133 -18.74 -11.73 10.73
CA VAL A 133 -19.44 -10.51 10.29
C VAL A 133 -19.42 -10.37 8.77
N ALA A 134 -18.28 -10.62 8.11
CA ALA A 134 -18.17 -10.49 6.66
C ALA A 134 -19.02 -11.52 5.90
N VAL A 135 -19.16 -12.75 6.40
CA VAL A 135 -19.98 -13.79 5.74
C VAL A 135 -21.47 -13.70 6.08
N THR A 136 -21.82 -13.14 7.23
CA THR A 136 -23.22 -12.91 7.63
C THR A 136 -23.78 -11.61 7.10
N HIS A 137 -22.93 -10.65 6.71
CA HIS A 137 -23.35 -9.48 5.95
C HIS A 137 -23.87 -9.95 4.59
N GLN A 138 -25.18 -10.14 4.49
CA GLN A 138 -25.85 -10.42 3.22
C GLN A 138 -25.49 -9.31 2.24
N TYR A 139 -24.75 -9.66 1.19
CA TYR A 139 -24.86 -8.92 -0.07
C TYR A 139 -26.29 -9.17 -0.55
N TRP A 140 -27.19 -8.25 -0.23
CA TRP A 140 -28.47 -8.17 -0.94
C TRP A 140 -28.10 -7.95 -2.40
N TYR A 141 -28.07 -9.04 -3.16
CA TYR A 141 -28.11 -9.00 -4.61
C TYR A 141 -29.34 -8.15 -4.95
N LYS A 142 -29.13 -6.92 -5.41
CA LYS A 142 -30.11 -6.32 -6.30
C LYS A 142 -29.98 -7.10 -7.58
N SER A 143 -30.78 -8.17 -7.68
CA SER A 143 -31.05 -8.84 -8.95
C SER A 143 -31.55 -7.75 -9.90
N GLY A 144 -30.69 -7.35 -10.84
CA GLY A 144 -31.09 -6.59 -12.02
C GLY A 144 -31.74 -7.51 -13.03
#